data_AF-A0A940U4D8-F1
#
_entry.id   AF-A0A940U4D8-F1
#
_cell.length_a   1.000
_cell.length_b   1.000
_cell.length_c   1.000
_cell.angle_alpha   90.00
_cell.angle_beta   90.00
_cell.angle_gamma   90.00
#
_symmetry.space_group_name_H-M   'P 1'
#
loop_
_entity.id
_entity.type
_entity.pdbx_description
1 polymer ?
#
loop_
_entity_poly.entity_id
_entity_poly.type
_entity_poly.pdbx_seq_one_letter_code
_entity_poly.pdbx_strand_id
1 'polypeptide(L)'
;MKDFKNTSAFWESFFLTILNLIPLGARVWFFQRVGDIAYFLDERHRRIAMRNLAIAFPEQREKGRKKIARAAFRQLGTVLAEFPFIIRLNRSNVENFIWIEGV
;
A
#
# COMPACT_ATOMS: atom_id res chain seq x y z
N MET A 1 -27.64 -22.57 -16.72
CA MET A 1 -26.23 -22.13 -16.61
C MET A 1 -26.19 -20.60 -16.54
N LYS A 2 -26.73 -19.99 -15.47
CA LYS A 2 -26.84 -18.53 -15.33
C LYS A 2 -26.54 -17.98 -13.92
N ASP A 3 -26.00 -18.80 -13.01
CA ASP A 3 -25.94 -18.43 -11.58
C ASP A 3 -24.52 -18.30 -10.99
N PHE A 4 -23.46 -18.53 -11.78
CA PHE A 4 -22.08 -18.47 -11.25
C PHE A 4 -21.51 -17.05 -11.07
N LYS A 5 -22.06 -16.04 -11.77
CA LYS A 5 -21.59 -14.64 -11.67
C LYS A 5 -22.16 -13.89 -10.47
N ASN A 6 -23.31 -14.33 -9.94
CA ASN A 6 -23.99 -13.60 -8.85
C ASN A 6 -23.35 -13.90 -7.49
N THR A 7 -22.82 -15.12 -7.33
CA THR A 7 -22.16 -15.55 -6.09
C THR A 7 -20.84 -14.82 -5.85
N SER A 8 -20.00 -14.62 -6.88
CA SER A 8 -18.70 -13.91 -6.71
C SER A 8 -18.88 -12.44 -6.36
N ALA A 9 -19.81 -11.75 -7.02
CA ALA A 9 -20.13 -10.34 -6.74
C ALA A 9 -20.64 -10.14 -5.30
N PHE A 10 -21.41 -11.10 -4.78
CA PHE A 10 -21.86 -11.09 -3.38
C PHE A 10 -20.69 -11.22 -2.41
N TRP A 11 -19.79 -12.19 -2.61
CA TRP A 11 -18.62 -12.39 -1.74
C TRP A 11 -17.64 -11.20 -1.79
N GLU A 12 -17.40 -10.61 -2.97
CA GLU A 12 -16.57 -9.42 -3.14
C GLU A 12 -17.13 -8.22 -2.37
N SER A 13 -18.43 -7.96 -2.52
CA SER A 13 -19.10 -6.85 -1.82
C SER A 13 -19.11 -7.05 -0.30
N PHE A 14 -19.35 -8.29 0.15
CA PHE A 14 -19.31 -8.66 1.56
C PHE A 14 -17.90 -8.49 2.16
N PHE A 15 -16.87 -8.97 1.46
CA PHE A 15 -15.48 -8.84 1.87
C PHE A 15 -15.03 -7.39 1.96
N LEU A 16 -15.36 -6.56 0.95
CA LEU A 16 -15.05 -5.13 0.95
C LEU A 16 -15.79 -4.37 2.06
N THR A 17 -17.00 -4.80 2.43
CA THR A 17 -17.77 -4.19 3.52
C THR A 17 -17.12 -4.50 4.87
N ILE A 18 -16.72 -5.75 5.10
CA ILE A 18 -15.98 -6.14 6.32
C ILE A 18 -14.67 -5.38 6.42
N LEU A 19 -13.90 -5.29 5.33
CA LEU A 19 -12.64 -4.53 5.33
C LEU A 19 -12.85 -3.04 5.62
N ASN A 20 -14.00 -2.47 5.24
CA ASN A 20 -14.31 -1.07 5.53
C ASN A 20 -14.80 -0.82 6.95
N LEU A 21 -15.35 -1.83 7.64
CA LEU A 21 -15.64 -1.74 9.07
C LEU A 21 -14.36 -1.58 9.90
N ILE A 22 -13.23 -2.08 9.39
CA ILE A 22 -11.94 -1.88 10.03
C ILE A 22 -11.48 -0.44 9.80
N PRO A 23 -11.25 0.36 10.87
CA PRO A 23 -10.75 1.72 10.75
C PRO A 23 -9.46 1.76 9.91
N LEU A 24 -9.33 2.77 9.04
CA LEU A 24 -8.18 2.89 8.13
C LEU A 24 -6.85 2.85 8.90
N GLY A 25 -6.76 3.54 10.04
CA GLY A 25 -5.57 3.53 10.88
C GLY A 25 -5.14 2.13 11.34
N ALA A 26 -6.09 1.26 11.67
CA ALA A 26 -5.80 -0.12 12.09
C ALA A 26 -5.29 -0.97 10.91
N ARG A 27 -5.89 -0.81 9.73
CA ARG A 27 -5.42 -1.46 8.49
C ARG A 27 -4.00 -1.00 8.14
N VAL A 28 -3.78 0.31 8.10
CA VAL A 28 -2.46 0.89 7.81
C VAL A 28 -1.43 0.39 8.80
N TRP A 29 -1.73 0.40 10.10
CA TRP A 29 -0.82 -0.12 11.11
C TRP A 29 -0.46 -1.59 10.85
N PHE A 30 -1.46 -2.44 10.57
CA PHE A 30 -1.26 -3.86 10.31
C PHE A 30 -0.37 -4.08 9.08
N PHE A 31 -0.71 -3.49 7.94
CA PHE A 31 0.07 -3.68 6.72
C PHE A 31 1.46 -3.03 6.78
N GLN A 32 1.65 -1.97 7.57
CA GLN A 32 3.00 -1.46 7.85
C GLN A 32 3.85 -2.48 8.63
N ARG A 33 3.27 -3.26 9.55
CA ARG A 33 3.98 -4.37 10.22
C ARG A 33 4.31 -5.49 9.24
N VAL A 34 3.41 -5.80 8.31
CA VAL A 34 3.70 -6.73 7.21
C VAL A 34 4.87 -6.21 6.35
N GLY A 35 4.87 -4.92 6.02
CA GLY A 35 5.99 -4.28 5.31
C GLY A 35 7.31 -4.31 6.10
N ASP A 36 7.26 -4.12 7.42
CA ASP A 36 8.42 -4.30 8.31
C ASP A 36 8.96 -5.74 8.22
N ILE A 37 8.09 -6.76 8.25
CA ILE A 37 8.48 -8.16 8.12
C ILE A 37 9.08 -8.44 6.73
N ALA A 38 8.44 -7.95 5.68
CA ALA A 38 8.92 -8.09 4.30
C ALA A 38 10.30 -7.48 4.10
N TYR A 39 10.61 -6.35 4.75
CA TYR A 39 11.95 -5.76 4.71
C TYR A 39 13.04 -6.70 5.25
N PHE A 40 12.72 -7.51 6.28
CA PHE A 40 13.67 -8.47 6.83
C PHE A 40 13.80 -9.73 5.97
N LEU A 41 12.68 -10.26 5.47
CA LEU A 41 12.63 -11.49 4.69
C LEU A 41 13.13 -11.32 3.24
N ASP A 42 12.84 -10.18 2.62
CA ASP A 42 13.16 -9.92 1.21
C ASP A 42 14.53 -9.26 1.05
N GLU A 43 15.58 -10.06 1.22
CA GLU A 43 16.94 -9.57 1.08
C GLU A 43 17.25 -9.03 -0.32
N ARG A 44 16.70 -9.65 -1.37
CA ARG A 44 16.93 -9.25 -2.76
C ARG A 44 16.45 -7.82 -2.99
N HIS A 45 15.19 -7.53 -2.68
CA HIS A 45 14.64 -6.19 -2.91
C HIS A 45 15.23 -5.17 -1.93
N ARG A 46 15.56 -5.56 -0.69
CA ARG A 46 16.30 -4.70 0.24
C ARG A 46 17.64 -4.26 -0.34
N ARG A 47 18.40 -5.16 -0.96
CA ARG A 47 19.69 -4.83 -1.61
C ARG A 47 19.51 -3.89 -2.80
N ILE A 48 18.50 -4.12 -3.63
CA ILE A 48 18.19 -3.24 -4.78
C ILE A 48 17.85 -1.84 -4.27
N ALA A 49 16.96 -1.72 -3.28
CA ALA A 49 16.59 -0.45 -2.68
C ALA A 49 17.82 0.29 -2.11
N MET A 50 18.69 -0.41 -1.38
CA MET A 50 19.91 0.19 -0.83
C MET A 50 20.88 0.67 -1.91
N ARG A 51 21.02 -0.07 -3.03
CA ARG A 51 21.84 0.36 -4.17
C ARG A 51 21.26 1.60 -4.84
N ASN A 52 19.95 1.62 -5.07
CA ASN A 52 19.26 2.77 -5.67
C ASN A 52 19.40 4.01 -4.77
N LEU A 53 19.23 3.86 -3.46
CA LEU A 53 19.41 4.95 -2.50
C LEU A 53 20.87 5.41 -2.38
N ALA A 54 21.84 4.52 -2.58
CA ALA A 54 23.24 4.91 -2.61
C ALA A 54 23.58 5.78 -3.82
N ILE A 55 22.92 5.54 -4.95
CA ILE A 55 23.05 6.35 -6.17
C ILE A 55 22.27 7.66 -6.04
N ALA A 56 21.04 7.61 -5.52
CA ALA A 56 20.15 8.77 -5.42
C ALA A 56 20.51 9.75 -4.29
N PHE A 57 21.07 9.24 -3.17
CA PHE A 57 21.43 10.03 -1.99
C PHE A 57 22.88 9.76 -1.56
N PRO A 58 23.88 10.05 -2.41
CA PRO A 58 25.30 9.74 -2.16
C PRO A 58 25.87 10.42 -0.91
N GLU A 59 25.34 11.57 -0.52
CA GLU A 59 25.71 12.34 0.68
C GLU A 59 25.17 11.74 1.99
N GLN A 60 24.12 10.91 1.91
CA GLN A 60 23.49 10.34 3.10
C GLN A 60 24.24 9.12 3.62
N ARG A 61 24.48 9.04 4.94
CA ARG A 61 25.09 7.85 5.56
C ARG A 61 24.23 6.61 5.35
N GLU A 62 24.86 5.43 5.33
CA GLU A 62 24.18 4.14 5.12
C GLU A 62 23.02 3.90 6.11
N LYS A 63 23.17 4.31 7.37
CA LYS A 63 22.09 4.23 8.38
C LYS A 63 20.86 5.05 7.99
N GLY A 64 21.06 6.22 7.36
CA GLY A 64 19.98 7.05 6.83
C GLY A 64 19.28 6.37 5.67
N ARG A 65 20.04 5.86 4.70
CA ARG A 65 19.50 5.10 3.56
C ARG A 65 18.72 3.86 4.00
N LYS A 66 19.20 3.12 5.01
CA LYS A 66 18.48 1.99 5.62
C LYS A 66 17.13 2.40 6.21
N LYS A 67 17.05 3.57 6.85
CA LYS A 67 15.77 4.11 7.35
C LYS A 67 14.81 4.42 6.20
N ILE A 68 15.29 5.03 5.12
CA ILE A 68 14.47 5.32 3.93
C ILE A 68 14.00 4.01 3.28
N ALA A 69 14.89 3.04 3.10
CA ALA A 69 14.54 1.73 2.56
C ALA A 69 13.43 1.07 3.39
N ARG A 70 13.59 1.00 4.71
CA ARG A 70 12.56 0.43 5.59
C ARG A 70 11.24 1.22 5.55
N ALA A 71 11.30 2.55 5.46
CA ALA A 71 10.12 3.39 5.28
C ALA A 71 9.40 3.11 3.96
N ALA A 72 10.14 2.87 2.86
CA ALA A 72 9.55 2.49 1.57
C ALA A 72 8.78 1.17 1.66
N PHE A 73 9.32 0.15 2.34
CA PHE A 73 8.59 -1.11 2.57
C PHE A 73 7.32 -0.92 3.41
N ARG A 74 7.35 -0.04 4.42
CA ARG A 74 6.13 0.33 5.18
C ARG A 74 5.13 1.09 4.30
N GLN A 75 5.61 1.95 3.41
CA GLN A 75 4.76 2.67 2.47
C GLN A 75 4.05 1.71 1.51
N LEU A 76 4.74 0.68 1.02
CA LEU A 76 4.10 -0.38 0.23
C LEU A 76 2.96 -1.06 1.00
N GLY A 77 3.16 -1.35 2.28
CA GLY A 77 2.09 -1.84 3.15
C GLY A 77 0.92 -0.85 3.28
N THR A 78 1.22 0.44 3.42
CA THR A 78 0.19 1.49 3.51
C THR A 78 -0.65 1.56 2.23
N VAL A 79 -0.02 1.51 1.05
CA VAL A 79 -0.71 1.45 -0.24
C VAL A 79 -1.60 0.21 -0.35
N LEU A 80 -1.14 -0.95 0.12
CA LEU A 80 -1.96 -2.17 0.17
C LEU A 80 -3.17 -2.03 1.10
N ALA A 81 -3.01 -1.35 2.24
CA ALA A 81 -4.12 -1.07 3.17
C ALA A 81 -5.19 -0.16 2.57
N GLU A 82 -4.79 0.77 1.69
CA GLU A 82 -5.64 1.73 1.00
C GLU A 82 -6.28 1.16 -0.28
N PHE A 83 -5.77 0.04 -0.80
CA PHE A 83 -6.25 -0.56 -2.06
C PHE A 83 -7.78 -0.76 -2.13
N PRO A 84 -8.48 -1.23 -1.07
CA PRO A 84 -9.95 -1.34 -1.10
C PRO A 84 -10.67 0.00 -1.29
N PHE A 85 -10.06 1.10 -0.87
CA PHE A 85 -10.59 2.45 -1.07
C PHE A 85 -10.41 2.89 -2.53
N ILE A 86 -9.23 2.64 -3.11
CA ILE A 86 -8.92 2.98 -4.51
C ILE A 86 -9.92 2.32 -5.49
N ILE A 87 -10.26 1.04 -5.28
CA ILE A 87 -11.23 0.32 -6.12
C ILE A 87 -12.62 1.01 -6.14
N ARG A 88 -12.97 1.76 -5.09
CA ARG A 88 -14.26 2.46 -4.96
C ARG A 88 -14.23 3.90 -5.47
N LEU A 89 -13.07 4.41 -5.89
CA LEU A 89 -12.98 5.71 -6.54
C LEU A 89 -13.66 5.64 -7.91
N ASN A 90 -14.57 6.58 -8.14
CA ASN A 90 -15.35 6.71 -9.35
C ASN A 90 -15.48 8.19 -9.72
N ARG A 91 -15.99 8.48 -10.92
CA ARG A 91 -16.11 9.86 -11.41
C ARG A 91 -16.92 10.78 -10.49
N SER A 92 -17.84 10.27 -9.69
CA SER A 92 -18.68 11.11 -8.81
C SER A 92 -18.09 11.33 -7.42
N ASN A 93 -17.01 10.65 -7.03
CA ASN A 93 -16.40 10.81 -5.71
C ASN A 93 -14.90 11.15 -5.74
N VAL A 94 -14.22 11.01 -6.87
CA VAL A 94 -12.77 11.17 -6.97
C VAL A 94 -12.29 12.58 -6.61
N GLU A 95 -13.07 13.60 -6.95
CA GLU A 95 -12.77 15.02 -6.66
C GLU A 95 -12.78 15.33 -5.16
N ASN A 96 -13.45 14.51 -4.34
CA ASN A 96 -13.45 14.70 -2.88
C ASN A 96 -12.15 14.23 -2.21
N PHE A 97 -11.32 13.46 -2.94
CA PHE A 97 -10.14 12.79 -2.37
C PHE A 97 -8.84 13.11 -3.10
N ILE A 98 -8.91 13.64 -4.32
CA ILE A 98 -7.75 13.96 -5.15
C ILE A 98 -7.81 15.44 -5.52
N TRP A 99 -6.72 16.16 -5.24
CA TRP A 99 -6.49 17.52 -5.70
C TRP A 99 -5.33 17.52 -6.68
N ILE A 100 -5.46 18.22 -7.81
CA ILE A 100 -4.44 18.26 -8.87
C ILE A 100 -3.82 19.65 -8.89
N GLU A 101 -2.50 19.71 -8.71
CA GLU A 101 -1.73 20.95 -8.79
C GLU A 101 -1.04 21.06 -10.16
N GLY A 102 -1.09 22.25 -10.79
CA GLY A 102 -0.32 22.55 -12.00
C GLY A 102 -0.95 22.17 -13.34
N VAL A 103 -2.29 22.02 -13.40
CA VAL A 103 -3.07 21.89 -14.65
C VAL A 103 -3.64 23.25 -15.04
#